data_AF-G7CDT0-F1
#
_entry.id   AF-G7CDT0-F1
#
_cell.length_a   1.000
_cell.length_b   1.000
_cell.length_c   1.000
_cell.angle_alpha   90.00
_cell.angle_beta   90.00
_cell.angle_gamma   90.00
#
_symmetry.space_group_name_H-M   'P 1'
#
loop_
_entity.id
_entity.type
_entity.pdbx_description
1 polymer ?
#
loop_
_entity_poly.entity_id
_entity_poly.type
_entity_poly.pdbx_seq_one_letter_code
_entity_poly.pdbx_strand_id
1 'polypeptide(L)'
;MLTKATAPLPTGGDEAILTDLLLPGHGRTFVDEADEADEVGLLDVDSAELIPDDLTMPVIPRRADEFTCSKCFLILHISRLAMADDGQPACTDCV
;
A
#
# COMPACT_ATOMS: atom_id res chain seq x y z
N MET A 1 -16.48 -36.05 23.10
CA MET A 1 -17.17 -34.82 23.50
C MET A 1 -16.25 -33.62 23.23
N LEU A 2 -16.07 -33.24 21.96
CA LEU A 2 -15.35 -32.04 21.55
C LEU A 2 -16.23 -31.36 20.50
N THR A 3 -17.02 -30.38 20.93
CA THR A 3 -17.82 -29.54 20.04
C THR A 3 -16.89 -28.55 19.35
N LYS A 4 -16.88 -28.61 18.01
CA LYS A 4 -16.20 -27.67 17.13
C LYS A 4 -16.84 -26.30 17.31
N ALA A 5 -16.17 -25.38 18.01
CA ALA A 5 -16.59 -23.99 18.08
C ALA A 5 -16.30 -23.33 16.72
N THR A 6 -17.33 -23.16 15.90
CA THR A 6 -17.28 -22.28 14.73
C THR A 6 -17.85 -20.93 15.16
N ALA A 7 -16.99 -19.92 15.30
CA ALA A 7 -17.44 -18.55 15.50
C ALA A 7 -17.94 -18.02 14.14
N PRO A 8 -19.11 -17.37 14.07
CA PRO A 8 -19.51 -16.66 12.86
C PRO A 8 -18.60 -15.45 12.64
N LEU A 9 -18.23 -15.19 11.38
CA LEU A 9 -17.56 -13.95 10.99
C LEU A 9 -18.46 -12.76 11.36
N PRO A 10 -17.89 -11.64 11.84
CA PRO A 10 -18.65 -10.41 12.02
C PRO A 10 -19.11 -9.90 10.64
N THR A 11 -20.43 -9.92 10.41
CA THR A 11 -21.07 -9.13 9.36
C THR A 11 -21.22 -7.71 9.89
N GLY A 12 -20.23 -6.86 9.62
CA GLY A 12 -20.26 -5.46 10.01
C GLY A 12 -19.53 -4.67 8.96
N GLY A 13 -20.28 -3.88 8.20
CA GLY A 13 -19.79 -3.21 7.01
C GLY A 13 -18.80 -2.08 7.30
N ASP A 14 -17.82 -2.00 6.42
CA ASP A 14 -16.91 -0.88 6.27
C ASP A 14 -16.60 -0.64 4.78
N GLU A 15 -17.66 -0.60 3.96
CA GLU A 15 -17.60 -0.04 2.60
C GLU A 15 -17.59 1.50 2.68
N ALA A 16 -16.53 2.07 3.26
CA ALA A 16 -16.40 3.53 3.37
C ALA A 16 -14.95 4.05 3.36
N ILE A 17 -13.99 3.32 2.79
CA ILE A 17 -12.61 3.83 2.59
C ILE A 17 -12.21 3.92 1.12
N LEU A 18 -13.06 3.47 0.18
CA LEU A 18 -12.77 3.56 -1.26
C LEU A 18 -13.41 4.76 -1.98
N THR A 19 -14.02 5.69 -1.25
CA THR A 19 -14.72 6.84 -1.85
C THR A 19 -13.82 8.07 -2.06
N ASP A 20 -12.59 8.08 -1.54
CA ASP A 20 -11.70 9.27 -1.58
C ASP A 20 -10.59 9.24 -2.64
N LEU A 21 -10.50 8.19 -3.47
CA LEU A 21 -9.55 8.13 -4.60
C LEU A 21 -10.17 8.49 -5.96
N LEU A 22 -11.49 8.71 -6.04
CA LEU A 22 -12.16 9.24 -7.23
C LEU A 22 -12.55 10.70 -7.02
N LEU A 23 -11.55 11.58 -6.90
CA LEU A 23 -11.79 13.01 -7.08
C LEU A 23 -11.84 13.33 -8.59
N PRO A 24 -12.96 13.88 -9.10
CA PRO A 24 -13.03 14.36 -10.47
C PRO A 24 -12.24 15.67 -10.57
N GLY A 25 -11.02 15.64 -11.11
CA GLY A 25 -10.20 16.87 -11.08
C GLY A 25 -8.85 16.92 -11.79
N HIS A 26 -8.36 15.85 -12.41
CA HIS A 26 -7.22 15.96 -13.34
C HIS A 26 -7.65 15.52 -14.75
N GLY A 27 -8.41 16.40 -15.41
CA GLY A 27 -8.77 16.25 -16.81
C GLY A 27 -10.14 16.86 -17.09
N ARG A 28 -10.18 18.16 -17.40
CA ARG A 28 -11.41 18.83 -17.86
C ARG A 28 -11.89 18.19 -19.15
N THR A 29 -13.11 17.68 -19.16
CA THR A 29 -14.02 17.75 -20.31
C THR A 29 -15.40 18.13 -19.80
N PHE A 30 -15.92 19.24 -20.32
CA PHE A 30 -17.29 19.67 -20.11
C PHE A 30 -18.20 18.73 -20.89
N VAL A 31 -19.15 18.09 -20.22
CA VAL A 31 -20.23 17.34 -20.87
C VAL A 31 -21.50 18.16 -20.66
N ASP A 32 -22.02 18.69 -21.76
CA ASP A 32 -23.28 19.43 -21.84
C ASP A 32 -24.43 18.42 -21.65
N GLU A 33 -25.35 18.72 -20.74
CA GLU A 33 -26.48 17.85 -20.42
C GLU A 33 -27.56 18.02 -21.48
N ALA A 34 -27.58 17.13 -22.47
CA ALA A 34 -28.63 17.07 -23.47
C ALA A 34 -28.85 15.63 -23.99
N ASP A 35 -29.96 15.08 -23.51
CA ASP A 35 -30.91 14.20 -24.21
C ASP A 35 -30.56 12.75 -24.55
N GLU A 36 -31.64 11.97 -24.55
CA GLU A 36 -31.85 10.59 -24.97
C GLU A 36 -31.26 9.46 -24.12
N ALA A 37 -32.20 8.66 -23.62
CA ALA A 37 -32.00 7.33 -23.09
C ALA A 37 -31.49 6.40 -24.19
N ASP A 38 -30.21 6.47 -24.49
CA ASP A 38 -29.51 5.40 -25.17
C ASP A 38 -28.93 4.47 -24.11
N GLU A 39 -29.35 3.21 -24.22
CA GLU A 39 -28.79 2.03 -23.58
C GLU A 39 -27.28 2.21 -23.41
N VAL A 40 -26.83 2.57 -22.19
CA VAL A 40 -25.42 2.49 -21.83
C VAL A 40 -25.11 1.00 -21.79
N GLY A 41 -24.82 0.44 -22.97
CA GLY A 41 -24.29 -0.90 -23.12
C GLY A 41 -23.18 -1.01 -22.10
N LEU A 42 -23.34 -1.95 -21.17
CA LEU A 42 -22.29 -2.35 -20.27
C LEU A 42 -21.11 -2.65 -21.19
N LEU A 43 -20.20 -1.70 -21.28
CA LEU A 43 -18.92 -1.88 -21.92
C LEU A 43 -18.27 -3.01 -21.13
N ASP A 44 -18.40 -4.22 -21.68
CA ASP A 44 -17.72 -5.40 -21.22
C ASP A 44 -16.24 -5.05 -21.31
N VAL A 45 -15.70 -4.59 -20.20
CA VAL A 45 -14.26 -4.50 -20.02
C VAL A 45 -13.80 -5.94 -20.09
N ASP A 46 -13.43 -6.37 -21.29
CA ASP A 46 -12.92 -7.70 -21.58
C ASP A 46 -11.92 -8.01 -20.47
N SER A 47 -12.28 -8.97 -19.63
CA SER A 47 -11.58 -9.27 -18.37
C SER A 47 -10.25 -9.98 -18.62
N ALA A 48 -9.55 -9.61 -19.70
CA ALA A 48 -8.56 -10.44 -20.38
C ALA A 48 -7.21 -9.74 -20.62
N GLU A 49 -6.93 -8.60 -20.00
CA GLU A 49 -5.54 -8.22 -19.74
C GLU A 49 -5.17 -8.67 -18.32
N LEU A 50 -4.97 -9.98 -18.16
CA LEU A 50 -4.28 -10.49 -16.98
C LEU A 50 -2.93 -9.78 -16.88
N ILE A 51 -2.72 -9.08 -15.77
CA ILE A 51 -1.38 -8.64 -15.39
C ILE A 51 -0.56 -9.91 -15.21
N PRO A 52 0.58 -10.08 -15.90
CA PRO A 52 1.38 -11.29 -15.79
C PRO A 52 1.75 -11.53 -14.33
N ASP A 53 1.40 -12.71 -13.81
CA ASP A 53 1.63 -13.16 -12.42
C ASP A 53 3.13 -13.30 -12.05
N ASP A 54 4.05 -12.95 -12.95
CA ASP A 54 5.50 -13.08 -12.76
C ASP A 54 6.22 -11.75 -13.00
N LEU A 55 5.98 -10.79 -12.11
CA LEU A 55 6.82 -9.60 -11.97
C LEU A 55 7.98 -9.93 -11.02
N THR A 56 9.10 -10.41 -11.57
CA THR A 56 10.31 -10.67 -10.79
C THR A 56 11.13 -9.39 -10.63
N MET A 57 11.17 -8.86 -9.40
CA MET A 57 12.04 -7.75 -9.05
C MET A 57 13.28 -8.28 -8.32
N PRO A 58 14.50 -7.89 -8.74
CA PRO A 58 15.71 -8.29 -8.04
C PRO A 58 15.74 -7.70 -6.63
N VAL A 59 16.14 -8.50 -5.64
CA VAL A 59 16.42 -8.02 -4.29
C VAL A 59 17.82 -7.43 -4.27
N ILE A 60 17.92 -6.13 -3.96
CA ILE A 60 19.21 -5.50 -3.70
C ILE A 60 19.53 -5.68 -2.20
N PRO A 61 20.59 -6.42 -1.84
CA PRO A 61 20.98 -6.56 -0.45
C PRO A 61 21.48 -5.22 0.09
N ARG A 62 21.40 -5.08 1.41
CA ARG A 62 21.90 -3.89 2.09
C ARG A 62 23.38 -3.67 1.79
N ARG A 63 23.79 -2.41 1.59
CA ARG A 63 25.22 -2.08 1.45
C ARG A 63 25.96 -2.32 2.78
N ALA A 64 27.23 -2.70 2.69
CA ALA A 64 28.07 -3.02 3.84
C ALA A 64 28.35 -1.79 4.75
N ASP A 65 28.19 -0.60 4.21
CA ASP A 65 28.41 0.68 4.87
C ASP A 65 27.11 1.30 5.41
N GLU A 66 25.98 0.56 5.46
CA GLU A 66 24.69 1.05 5.93
C GLU A 66 24.18 0.33 7.18
N PHE A 67 23.51 1.07 8.08
CA PHE A 67 22.80 0.52 9.24
C PHE A 67 21.42 1.15 9.45
N THR A 68 20.51 0.48 10.17
CA THR A 68 19.18 1.01 10.55
C THR A 68 19.29 1.51 11.98
N CYS A 69 19.00 2.78 12.22
CA CYS A 69 18.94 3.30 13.58
C CYS A 69 17.72 2.72 14.31
N SER A 70 17.91 2.16 15.51
CA SER A 70 16.84 1.59 16.34
C SER A 70 15.77 2.60 16.81
N LYS A 71 16.11 3.89 16.83
CA LYS A 71 15.24 4.97 17.35
C LYS A 71 14.46 5.76 16.30
N CYS A 72 15.09 6.12 15.18
CA CYS A 72 14.44 6.87 14.08
C CYS A 72 14.15 6.03 12.83
N PHE A 73 14.58 4.77 12.79
CA PHE A 73 14.35 3.81 11.69
C PHE A 73 14.89 4.21 10.31
N LEU A 74 15.72 5.25 10.25
CA LEU A 74 16.40 5.65 9.02
C LEU A 74 17.58 4.72 8.71
N ILE A 75 17.86 4.56 7.42
CA ILE A 75 19.07 3.90 6.92
C ILE A 75 20.14 4.97 6.76
N LEU A 76 21.28 4.80 7.45
CA LEU A 76 22.39 5.75 7.40
C LEU A 76 23.71 5.03 7.15
N HIS A 77 24.70 5.80 6.71
CA HIS A 77 26.08 5.31 6.60
C HIS A 77 26.69 5.02 7.98
N ILE A 78 27.52 3.97 8.09
CA ILE A 78 28.16 3.51 9.33
C ILE A 78 29.01 4.58 10.03
N SER A 79 29.41 5.64 9.31
CA SER A 79 30.06 6.82 9.90
C SER A 79 29.19 7.56 10.92
N ARG A 80 27.87 7.36 10.89
CA ARG A 80 26.92 7.90 11.87
C ARG A 80 26.52 6.89 12.95
N LEU A 81 27.12 5.69 12.94
CA LEU A 81 26.80 4.65 13.93
C LEU A 81 27.29 5.08 15.31
N ALA A 82 26.36 5.06 16.25
CA ALA A 82 26.56 5.18 17.68
C ALA A 82 25.83 4.02 18.39
N MET A 83 25.96 3.92 19.70
CA MET A 83 25.31 2.88 20.51
C MET A 83 24.38 3.53 21.52
N ALA A 84 23.13 3.07 21.58
CA ALA A 84 22.20 3.46 22.62
C ALA A 84 22.49 2.74 23.95
N ASP A 85 21.86 3.19 25.04
CA ASP A 85 22.08 2.64 26.40
C ASP A 85 21.79 1.14 26.52
N ASP A 86 20.90 0.63 25.66
CA ASP A 86 20.50 -0.77 25.54
C ASP A 86 21.43 -1.60 24.63
N GLY A 87 22.49 -1.00 24.10
CA GLY A 87 23.48 -1.65 23.23
C GLY A 87 22.98 -1.87 21.79
N GLN A 88 21.83 -1.29 21.41
CA GLN A 88 21.33 -1.34 20.05
C GLN A 88 21.99 -0.27 19.16
N PRO A 89 22.11 -0.51 17.84
CA PRO A 89 22.68 0.45 16.90
C PRO A 89 21.77 1.67 16.76
N ALA A 90 22.28 2.85 17.10
CA ALA A 90 21.57 4.13 16.99
C ALA A 90 22.41 5.14 16.20
N CYS A 91 21.81 6.19 15.62
CA CYS A 91 22.58 7.26 14.99
C CYS A 91 23.06 8.28 16.03
N THR A 92 24.11 9.04 15.70
CA THR A 92 24.64 10.14 16.54
C THR A 92 23.60 11.19 16.94
N ASP A 93 22.52 11.34 16.19
CA ASP A 93 21.44 12.30 16.48
C ASP A 93 20.39 11.73 17.45
N CYS A 94 20.39 10.41 17.68
CA CYS A 94 19.41 9.69 18.49
C CYS A 94 19.96 9.19 19.83
N VAL A 95 21.28 9.16 19.99
CA VAL A 95 21.98 8.88 21.26
C VAL A 95 21.97 10.11 22.14
#